data_AF-A0A1I6EL17-F1
#
_entry.id   AF-A0A1I6EL17-F1
#
_cell.length_a   1.000
_cell.length_b   1.000
_cell.length_c   1.000
_cell.angle_alpha   90.00
_cell.angle_beta   90.00
_cell.angle_gamma   90.00
#
_symmetry.space_group_name_H-M   'P 1'
#
loop_
_entity.id
_entity.type
_entity.pdbx_description
1 polymer ?
#
loop_
_entity_poly.entity_id
_entity_poly.type
_entity_poly.pdbx_seq_one_letter_code
_entity_poly.pdbx_strand_id
1 'polypeptide(L)'
;MEISQFIWNEDIIEHIAKHDVTPEEVEEVCFGRPLIIKNKQATKGINPTYYALGQTDTGRYLFVVFIYFKQGRAMVITARDMDQAERKYYKRRFP
;
A
#
# COMPACT_ATOMS: atom_id res chain seq x y z
N MET A 1 4.78 -7.52 -10.37
CA MET A 1 3.55 -7.83 -9.62
C MET A 1 2.59 -6.72 -9.94
N GLU A 2 1.35 -7.06 -10.25
CA GLU A 2 0.30 -6.12 -10.64
C GLU A 2 -0.92 -6.42 -9.76
N ILE A 3 -1.52 -5.38 -9.18
CA ILE A 3 -2.72 -5.50 -8.36
C ILE A 3 -3.87 -4.98 -9.21
N SER A 4 -4.90 -5.81 -9.40
CA SER A 4 -6.08 -5.46 -10.19
C SER A 4 -7.32 -5.22 -9.33
N GLN A 5 -7.31 -5.68 -8.07
CA GLN A 5 -8.43 -5.54 -7.15
C GLN A 5 -7.98 -5.62 -5.69
N PHE A 6 -8.57 -4.77 -4.84
CA PHE A 6 -8.52 -4.94 -3.39
C PHE A 6 -9.77 -5.61 -2.84
N ILE A 7 -9.55 -6.46 -1.84
CA ILE A 7 -10.60 -7.04 -1.01
C ILE A 7 -10.75 -6.12 0.21
N TRP A 8 -11.90 -5.46 0.30
CA TRP A 8 -12.23 -4.55 1.38
C TRP A 8 -13.27 -5.18 2.31
N ASN A 9 -13.11 -4.94 3.61
CA ASN A 9 -14.15 -5.16 4.62
C ASN A 9 -14.21 -3.92 5.53
N GLU A 10 -15.27 -3.81 6.33
CA GLU A 10 -15.50 -2.65 7.20
C GLU A 10 -14.35 -2.44 8.20
N ASP A 11 -13.83 -3.52 8.80
CA ASP A 11 -12.71 -3.43 9.75
C ASP A 11 -11.45 -2.81 9.13
N ILE A 12 -11.12 -3.16 7.89
CA ILE A 12 -9.97 -2.61 7.16
C ILE A 12 -10.23 -1.13 6.84
N ILE A 13 -11.42 -0.79 6.37
CA ILE A 13 -11.80 0.59 6.02
C ILE A 13 -11.71 1.48 7.26
N GLU A 14 -12.30 1.05 8.38
CA GLU A 14 -12.22 1.77 9.65
C GLU A 14 -10.79 1.87 10.17
N HIS A 15 -9.97 0.85 9.96
CA HIS A 15 -8.57 0.85 10.38
C HIS A 15 -7.75 1.89 9.62
N ILE A 16 -7.86 1.97 8.29
CA ILE A 16 -7.13 2.97 7.50
C ILE A 16 -7.70 4.39 7.68
N ALA A 17 -9.00 4.52 7.97
CA ALA A 17 -9.61 5.81 8.28
C ALA A 17 -9.01 6.45 9.53
N LYS A 18 -8.49 5.68 10.50
CA LYS A 18 -7.73 6.19 11.66
C LYS A 18 -6.40 6.86 11.27
N HIS A 19 -5.96 6.67 10.03
CA HIS A 19 -4.78 7.31 9.45
C HIS A 19 -5.17 8.39 8.43
N ASP A 20 -6.44 8.81 8.39
CA ASP A 20 -6.98 9.74 7.39
C ASP A 20 -6.71 9.27 5.94
N VAL A 21 -6.80 7.95 5.71
CA VAL A 21 -6.64 7.33 4.39
C VAL A 21 -7.94 6.68 3.97
N THR A 22 -8.33 6.87 2.71
CA THR A 22 -9.52 6.22 2.14
C THR A 22 -9.14 5.01 1.25
N PRO A 23 -10.08 4.09 0.99
CA PRO A 23 -9.88 3.01 0.02
C PRO A 23 -9.45 3.51 -1.37
N GLU A 24 -10.04 4.61 -1.83
CA GLU A 24 -9.77 5.22 -3.13
C GLU A 24 -8.32 5.69 -3.23
N GLU A 25 -7.78 6.34 -2.19
CA GLU A 25 -6.38 6.77 -2.17
C GLU A 25 -5.41 5.58 -2.20
N VAL A 26 -5.78 4.46 -1.57
CA VAL A 26 -5.00 3.22 -1.65
C VAL A 26 -5.03 2.66 -3.07
N GLU A 27 -6.19 2.67 -3.72
CA GLU A 27 -6.35 2.23 -5.11
C GLU A 27 -5.57 3.12 -6.08
N GLU A 28 -5.64 4.44 -5.96
CA GLU A 28 -4.83 5.39 -6.75
C GLU A 28 -3.34 5.06 -6.68
N VAL A 29 -2.83 4.87 -5.46
CA VAL A 29 -1.42 4.56 -5.22
C VAL A 29 -1.03 3.21 -5.81
N CYS A 30 -1.85 2.18 -5.63
CA CYS A 30 -1.52 0.81 -5.98
C CYS A 30 -1.81 0.44 -7.43
N PHE A 31 -2.76 1.09 -8.10
CA PHE A 31 -3.11 0.87 -9.51
C PHE A 31 -2.37 1.83 -10.46
N GLY A 32 -1.82 2.93 -9.93
CA GLY A 32 -0.94 3.82 -10.68
C GLY A 32 0.45 3.21 -10.94
N ARG A 33 1.50 3.89 -10.45
CA ARG A 33 2.90 3.42 -10.57
C ARG A 33 3.56 3.29 -9.20
N PRO A 34 3.16 2.29 -8.39
CA PRO A 34 3.74 2.10 -7.07
C PRO A 34 5.16 1.53 -7.14
N LEU A 35 5.98 1.89 -6.14
CA LEU A 35 7.16 1.12 -5.78
C LEU A 35 6.75 -0.02 -4.83
N ILE A 36 6.70 -1.24 -5.34
CA ILE A 36 6.33 -2.41 -4.54
C ILE A 36 7.57 -3.12 -4.00
N ILE A 37 7.61 -3.35 -2.68
CA ILE A 37 8.71 -4.02 -1.99
C ILE A 37 8.17 -5.15 -1.13
N LYS A 38 8.82 -6.31 -1.18
CA LYS A 38 8.52 -7.45 -0.31
C LYS A 38 8.99 -7.13 1.11
N ASN A 39 8.08 -7.22 2.08
CA ASN A 39 8.43 -7.02 3.49
C ASN A 39 9.21 -8.24 4.00
N LYS A 40 10.49 -8.04 4.34
CA LYS A 40 11.39 -9.10 4.82
C LYS A 40 11.19 -9.43 6.30
N GLN A 41 10.56 -8.54 7.07
CA GLN A 41 10.40 -8.67 8.51
C GLN A 41 9.04 -9.24 8.93
N ALA A 42 8.12 -9.47 7.97
CA ALA A 42 6.87 -10.12 8.25
C ALA A 42 7.12 -11.54 8.80
N THR A 43 6.96 -11.65 10.10
CA THR A 43 7.24 -12.81 10.94
C THR A 43 6.58 -14.04 10.35
N LYS A 44 7.37 -15.01 9.86
CA LYS A 44 7.03 -16.44 9.60
C LYS A 44 5.53 -16.75 9.43
N GLY A 45 4.82 -15.98 8.61
CA GLY A 45 3.40 -16.14 8.37
C GLY A 45 3.19 -16.95 7.10
N ILE A 46 2.00 -17.54 6.95
CA ILE A 46 1.66 -18.38 5.79
C ILE A 46 1.68 -17.56 4.48
N ASN A 47 1.43 -16.25 4.55
CA ASN A 47 1.36 -15.37 3.38
C ASN A 47 2.42 -14.24 3.44
N PRO A 48 3.21 -14.03 2.37
CA PRO A 48 4.14 -12.90 2.31
C PRO A 48 3.39 -11.58 2.25
N THR A 49 3.77 -10.62 3.09
CA THR A 49 3.28 -9.24 3.01
C THR A 49 4.19 -8.39 2.14
N TYR A 50 3.61 -7.41 1.48
CA TYR A 50 4.29 -6.41 0.65
C TYR A 50 3.93 -5.02 1.16
N TYR A 51 4.73 -4.04 0.77
CA TYR A 51 4.29 -2.66 0.85
C TYR A 51 4.48 -1.96 -0.50
N ALA A 52 3.57 -1.04 -0.78
CA ALA A 52 3.62 -0.11 -1.90
C ALA A 52 3.92 1.29 -1.37
N LEU A 53 4.82 1.98 -2.06
CA LEU A 53 5.01 3.42 -1.92
C LEU A 53 4.49 4.08 -3.18
N GLY A 54 3.61 5.06 -3.06
CA GLY A 54 3.17 5.85 -4.21
C GLY A 54 2.62 7.20 -3.82
N GLN A 55 2.20 7.95 -4.83
CA GLN A 55 1.58 9.25 -4.68
C GLN A 55 0.14 9.16 -5.18
N THR A 56 -0.80 9.72 -4.43
CA THR A 56 -2.20 9.91 -4.84
C THR A 56 -2.28 10.99 -5.92
N ASP A 57 -3.41 11.10 -6.59
CA ASP A 57 -3.64 12.14 -7.61
C ASP A 57 -3.63 13.55 -7.01
N THR A 58 -4.01 13.67 -5.74
CA THR A 58 -3.94 14.91 -4.95
C THR A 58 -2.54 15.23 -4.42
N GLY A 59 -1.58 14.34 -4.63
CA GLY A 59 -0.17 14.54 -4.31
C GLY A 59 0.27 14.03 -2.93
N ARG A 60 -0.58 13.33 -2.18
CA ARG A 60 -0.21 12.70 -0.90
C ARG A 60 0.66 11.48 -1.15
N TYR A 61 1.67 11.27 -0.31
CA TYR A 61 2.56 10.11 -0.42
C TYR A 61 2.14 9.05 0.59
N LEU A 62 1.66 7.90 0.12
CA LEU A 62 1.17 6.83 1.01
C LEU A 62 2.08 5.61 1.03
N PHE A 63 2.21 5.06 2.23
CA PHE A 63 2.76 3.76 2.54
C PHE A 63 1.61 2.78 2.75
N VAL A 64 1.45 1.79 1.87
CA VAL A 64 0.37 0.80 1.92
C VAL A 64 0.94 -0.58 2.15
N VAL A 65 0.56 -1.27 3.22
CA VAL A 65 0.92 -2.67 3.49
C VAL A 65 -0.23 -3.57 3.09
N PHE A 66 0.06 -4.64 2.37
CA PHE A 66 -0.95 -5.58 1.91
C PHE A 66 -0.43 -7.01 1.80
N ILE A 67 -1.35 -7.97 1.80
CA ILE A 67 -1.11 -9.35 1.38
C ILE A 67 -1.49 -9.46 -0.08
N TYR A 68 -0.61 -10.04 -0.89
CA TYR A 68 -0.89 -10.32 -2.30
C TYR A 68 -1.34 -11.78 -2.47
N PHE A 69 -2.47 -11.98 -3.13
CA PHE A 69 -3.00 -13.28 -3.51
C PHE A 69 -2.76 -13.56 -5.00
N LYS A 70 -3.05 -14.78 -5.45
CA LYS A 70 -2.99 -15.12 -6.88
C LYS A 70 -3.97 -14.25 -7.68
N GLN A 71 -3.66 -14.03 -8.95
CA GLN A 71 -4.52 -13.32 -9.93
C GLN A 71 -4.77 -11.83 -9.62
N GLY A 72 -3.80 -11.12 -9.05
CA GLY A 72 -3.89 -9.65 -8.89
C GLY A 72 -4.75 -9.16 -7.73
N ARG A 73 -5.30 -10.07 -6.91
CA ARG A 73 -6.08 -9.70 -5.72
C ARG A 73 -5.16 -9.37 -4.55
N ALA A 74 -5.47 -8.33 -3.80
CA ALA A 74 -4.76 -7.97 -2.58
C ALA A 74 -5.73 -7.63 -1.44
N MET A 75 -5.28 -7.79 -0.19
CA MET A 75 -6.00 -7.31 0.99
C MET A 75 -5.08 -6.37 1.76
N VAL A 76 -5.58 -5.17 2.05
CA VAL A 76 -4.84 -4.16 2.80
C VAL A 76 -4.75 -4.59 4.26
N ILE A 77 -3.57 -4.39 4.85
CA ILE A 77 -3.34 -4.55 6.29
C ILE A 77 -3.38 -3.17 6.95
N THR A 78 -2.67 -2.20 6.38
CA THR A 78 -2.66 -0.81 6.85
C THR A 78 -2.23 0.13 5.73
N ALA A 79 -2.67 1.39 5.80
CA ALA A 79 -2.22 2.46 4.94
C ALA A 79 -2.06 3.73 5.77
N ARG A 80 -1.01 4.50 5.49
CA ARG A 80 -0.73 5.79 6.15
C ARG A 80 0.10 6.69 5.26
N ASP A 81 0.22 7.95 5.63
CA ASP A 81 1.24 8.83 5.06
C ASP A 81 2.64 8.24 5.24
N MET A 82 3.46 8.38 4.20
CA MET A 82 4.90 8.11 4.27
C MET A 82 5.59 9.10 5.21
N ASP A 83 6.57 8.61 5.97
CA ASP A 83 7.51 9.45 6.71
C ASP A 83 8.53 10.12 5.77
N GLN A 84 9.39 10.99 6.33
CA GLN A 84 10.38 11.72 5.53
C GLN A 84 11.40 10.79 4.85
N ALA A 85 11.82 9.71 5.50
CA ALA A 85 12.81 8.78 4.97
C ALA A 85 12.20 7.94 3.83
N GLU A 86 10.96 7.48 3.99
CA GLU A 86 10.18 6.77 2.99
C GLU A 86 9.92 7.65 1.76
N ARG A 87 9.50 8.91 1.94
CA ARG A 87 9.31 9.87 0.84
C ARG A 87 10.62 10.10 0.08
N LYS A 88 11.73 10.30 0.78
CA LYS A 88 13.05 10.49 0.16
C LYS A 88 13.48 9.25 -0.62
N TYR A 89 13.23 8.07 -0.07
CA TYR A 89 13.51 6.80 -0.72
C TYR A 89 12.67 6.61 -1.99
N TYR A 90 11.36 6.89 -1.93
CA TYR A 90 10.44 6.83 -3.07
C TYR A 90 10.89 7.76 -4.22
N LYS A 91 11.11 9.05 -3.91
CA LYS A 91 11.56 10.05 -4.90
C LYS A 91 12.88 9.71 -5.57
N ARG A 92 13.81 9.06 -4.86
CA ARG A 92 15.09 8.62 -5.47
C ARG A 92 14.88 7.51 -6.50
N ARG A 93 13.83 6.70 -6.34
CA ARG A 93 13.56 5.56 -7.22
C ARG A 93 12.62 5.90 -8.38
N PHE A 94 11.84 6.96 -8.25
CA PHE A 94 10.96 7.54 -9.25
C PHE A 94 11.33 9.02 -9.46
N PRO A 95 12.32 9.32 -10.33
CA PRO A 95 12.61 10.68 -10.76
C PRO A 95 11.52 11.23 -11.69
#